data_AF-A0A7W6BNL6-F1
#
_entry.id   AF-A0A7W6BNL6-F1
#
_cell.length_a   1.000
_cell.length_b   1.000
_cell.length_c   1.000
_cell.angle_alpha   90.00
_cell.angle_beta   90.00
_cell.angle_gamma   90.00
#
_symmetry.space_group_name_H-M   'P 1'
#
loop_
_entity.id
_entity.type
_entity.pdbx_description
1 polymer ?
#
loop_
_entity_poly.entity_id
_entity_poly.type
_entity_poly.pdbx_seq_one_letter_code
_entity_poly.pdbx_strand_id
1 'polypeptide(L)'
;MARSSDYRLGEFDFPRGWFMIGESGEATSTPRAIRYFGQDLVMYRGESGQAYVVEAYCPHMGAHLAKNTTSYIVRDGEQVQGESIRCPFHGWRYGPDGQCDHIPYSDFIPRAAKLKTFPVVERAGTIWMWHDPEGLEPDYELPDFGGHWDAPGWVNWKIDLYEETVVKNTFCVSFPVRLPAPLPPYSDPID
;
A
#
# COMPACT_ATOMS: atom_id res chain seq x y z
N MET A 1 17.79 3.26 9.82
CA MET A 1 16.62 2.40 10.10
C MET A 1 17.06 1.33 11.06
N ALA A 2 16.32 1.13 12.15
CA ALA A 2 16.58 0.03 13.07
C ALA A 2 16.14 -1.29 12.41
N ARG A 3 16.90 -2.36 12.61
CA ARG A 3 16.67 -3.70 12.03
C ARG A 3 16.15 -4.65 13.10
N SER A 4 15.39 -5.67 12.73
CA SER A 4 14.93 -6.71 13.67
C SER A 4 16.10 -7.43 14.34
N SER A 5 17.21 -7.58 13.63
CA SER A 5 18.48 -8.11 14.14
C SER A 5 19.07 -7.25 15.27
N ASP A 6 18.93 -5.92 15.20
CA ASP A 6 19.38 -4.98 16.25
C ASP A 6 18.66 -5.21 17.59
N TYR A 7 17.43 -5.75 17.54
CA TYR A 7 16.60 -6.07 18.70
C TYR A 7 16.53 -7.58 19.02
N ARG A 8 17.31 -8.41 18.32
CA ARG A 8 17.31 -9.89 18.47
C ARG A 8 15.93 -10.52 18.26
N LEU A 9 15.13 -9.95 17.36
CA LEU A 9 13.78 -10.44 17.05
C LEU A 9 13.74 -11.50 15.93
N GLY A 10 14.90 -11.86 15.38
CA GLY A 10 15.03 -12.88 14.34
C GLY A 10 16.32 -12.72 13.53
N GLU A 11 16.51 -13.61 12.56
CA GLU A 11 17.67 -13.61 11.65
C GLU A 11 17.55 -12.54 10.55
N PHE A 12 16.32 -12.22 10.13
CA PHE A 12 16.07 -11.25 9.07
C PHE A 12 16.17 -9.80 9.55
N ASP A 13 16.61 -8.90 8.67
CA ASP A 13 16.67 -7.46 8.95
C ASP A 13 15.29 -6.83 9.17
N PHE A 14 14.24 -7.40 8.58
CA PHE A 14 12.86 -6.97 8.71
C PHE A 14 11.93 -8.17 8.95
N PRO A 15 10.83 -8.01 9.72
CA PRO A 15 9.96 -9.13 10.06
C PRO A 15 9.06 -9.57 8.89
N ARG A 16 8.66 -10.85 8.90
CA ARG A 16 7.60 -11.38 8.02
C ARG A 16 6.22 -11.00 8.57
N GLY A 17 5.32 -10.53 7.72
CA GLY A 17 3.92 -10.36 8.08
C GLY A 17 3.13 -9.33 7.29
N TRP A 18 1.89 -9.10 7.76
CA TRP A 18 1.03 -8.01 7.28
C TRP A 18 1.37 -6.69 7.97
N PHE A 19 1.63 -5.65 7.19
CA PHE A 19 1.93 -4.31 7.68
C PHE A 19 0.98 -3.29 7.08
N MET A 20 0.47 -2.38 7.91
CA MET A 20 -0.20 -1.18 7.44
C MET A 20 0.84 -0.25 6.82
N ILE A 21 0.62 0.16 5.56
CA ILE A 21 1.57 0.97 4.79
C ILE A 21 0.99 2.29 4.29
N GLY A 22 -0.29 2.56 4.53
CA GLY A 22 -0.98 3.71 3.99
C GLY A 22 -2.47 3.70 4.33
N GLU A 23 -3.10 4.88 4.34
CA GLU A 23 -4.56 4.94 4.29
C GLU A 23 -5.04 4.53 2.89
N SER A 24 -6.20 3.87 2.81
CA SER A 24 -6.75 3.41 1.52
C SER A 24 -6.91 4.56 0.52
N GLY A 25 -7.33 5.74 0.98
CA GLY A 25 -7.48 6.92 0.14
C GLY A 25 -6.17 7.48 -0.45
N GLU A 26 -5.00 7.10 0.07
CA GLU A 26 -3.71 7.54 -0.46
C GLU A 26 -3.29 6.80 -1.73
N ALA A 27 -3.85 5.61 -1.98
CA ALA A 27 -3.68 4.92 -3.25
C ALA A 27 -4.65 5.52 -4.28
N THR A 28 -4.10 6.13 -5.32
CA THR A 28 -4.87 6.77 -6.40
C THR A 28 -4.35 6.33 -7.77
N SER A 29 -5.01 6.75 -8.85
CA SER A 29 -4.50 6.56 -10.21
C SER A 29 -3.20 7.32 -10.49
N THR A 30 -2.79 8.25 -9.60
CA THR A 30 -1.45 8.83 -9.60
C THR A 30 -0.56 8.00 -8.66
N PRO A 31 0.47 7.30 -9.18
CA PRO A 31 1.34 6.49 -8.34
C PRO A 31 2.08 7.32 -7.30
N ARG A 32 2.09 6.85 -6.06
CA ARG A 32 2.76 7.48 -4.92
C ARG A 32 4.03 6.71 -4.55
N ALA A 33 5.13 7.44 -4.37
CA ALA A 33 6.36 6.88 -3.81
C ALA A 33 6.21 6.68 -2.30
N ILE A 34 6.53 5.49 -1.81
CA ILE A 34 6.57 5.17 -0.38
C ILE A 34 7.88 4.44 -0.05
N ARG A 35 8.27 4.40 1.23
CA ARG A 35 9.51 3.74 1.66
C ARG A 35 9.25 2.86 2.87
N TYR A 36 9.44 1.55 2.70
CA TYR A 36 9.28 0.54 3.75
C TYR A 36 10.34 -0.54 3.61
N PHE A 37 10.70 -1.19 4.72
CA PHE A 37 11.66 -2.31 4.74
C PHE A 37 13.00 -2.00 4.05
N GLY A 38 13.47 -0.75 4.16
CA GLY A 38 14.71 -0.33 3.51
C GLY A 38 14.61 -0.11 2.00
N GLN A 39 13.44 -0.28 1.39
CA GLN A 39 13.21 -0.27 -0.05
C GLN A 39 12.29 0.90 -0.46
N ASP A 40 12.56 1.48 -1.63
CA ASP A 40 11.63 2.41 -2.28
C ASP A 40 10.58 1.57 -3.01
N LEU A 41 9.31 1.84 -2.73
CA LEU A 41 8.16 1.16 -3.31
C LEU A 41 7.24 2.21 -3.96
N VAL A 42 6.31 1.72 -4.77
CA VAL A 42 5.27 2.54 -5.38
C VAL A 42 3.92 1.92 -5.11
N MET A 43 3.01 2.74 -4.58
CA MET A 43 1.62 2.41 -4.34
C MET A 43 0.73 3.14 -5.35
N TYR A 44 -0.18 2.42 -5.99
CA TYR A 44 -1.13 3.01 -6.94
C TYR A 44 -2.47 2.25 -6.90
N ARG A 45 -3.50 2.84 -7.51
CA ARG A 45 -4.82 2.24 -7.67
C ARG A 45 -5.13 2.02 -9.14
N GLY A 46 -5.46 0.79 -9.50
CA GLY A 46 -5.92 0.43 -10.84
C GLY A 46 -7.33 0.95 -11.11
N GLU A 47 -7.76 0.86 -12.36
CA GLU A 47 -9.08 1.33 -12.81
C GLU A 47 -10.24 0.51 -12.22
N SER A 48 -10.00 -0.75 -11.86
CA SER A 48 -10.96 -1.57 -11.09
C SER A 48 -11.22 -1.04 -9.67
N GLY A 49 -10.38 -0.11 -9.20
CA GLY A 49 -10.37 0.34 -7.82
C GLY A 49 -9.51 -0.52 -6.90
N GLN A 50 -8.80 -1.54 -7.38
CA GLN A 50 -7.85 -2.31 -6.56
C GLN A 50 -6.54 -1.54 -6.34
N ALA A 51 -6.03 -1.50 -5.10
CA ALA A 51 -4.68 -1.01 -4.82
C ALA A 51 -3.60 -2.06 -5.10
N TYR A 52 -2.45 -1.58 -5.56
CA TYR A 52 -1.26 -2.36 -5.85
C TYR A 52 -0.03 -1.71 -5.24
N VAL A 53 0.94 -2.55 -4.86
CA VAL A 53 2.26 -2.11 -4.41
C VAL A 53 3.33 -2.88 -5.18
N VAL A 54 4.28 -2.14 -5.73
CA VAL A 54 5.38 -2.66 -6.54
C VAL A 54 6.70 -2.03 -6.12
N GLU A 55 7.81 -2.64 -6.50
CA GLU A 55 9.11 -1.99 -6.35
C GLU A 55 9.17 -0.68 -7.16
N ALA A 56 9.93 0.30 -6.67
CA ALA A 56 9.90 1.63 -7.27
C ALA A 56 10.71 1.76 -8.57
N TYR A 57 11.68 0.88 -8.81
CA TYR A 57 12.66 1.07 -9.87
C TYR A 57 12.37 0.17 -11.07
N CYS A 58 12.20 0.80 -12.23
CA CYS A 58 11.96 0.12 -13.50
C CYS A 58 13.16 -0.77 -13.88
N PRO A 59 12.98 -2.08 -14.15
CA PRO A 59 14.08 -3.01 -14.47
C PRO A 59 14.78 -2.71 -15.80
N HIS A 60 14.22 -1.80 -16.61
CA HIS A 60 14.84 -1.36 -17.86
C HIS A 60 16.12 -0.52 -17.62
N MET A 61 16.00 0.64 -16.97
CA MET A 61 17.13 1.56 -16.74
C MET A 61 17.09 2.22 -15.34
N GLY A 62 16.36 1.64 -14.40
CA GLY A 62 16.34 2.09 -13.00
C GLY A 62 15.59 3.41 -12.76
N ALA A 63 14.70 3.82 -13.67
CA ALA A 63 13.86 4.99 -13.43
C ALA A 63 12.84 4.72 -12.32
N HIS A 64 12.70 5.67 -11.39
CA HIS A 64 11.70 5.58 -10.33
C HIS A 64 10.29 5.84 -10.90
N LEU A 65 9.36 4.91 -10.71
CA LEU A 65 8.05 4.91 -11.38
C LEU A 65 7.13 6.08 -10.95
N ALA A 66 7.25 6.55 -9.71
CA ALA A 66 6.41 7.63 -9.17
C ALA A 66 7.08 9.00 -8.95
N LYS A 67 8.41 9.14 -9.10
CA LYS A 67 9.13 10.41 -8.76
C LYS A 67 9.30 11.37 -9.94
N ASN A 68 9.03 10.94 -11.17
CA ASN A 68 9.09 11.83 -12.32
C ASN A 68 7.83 12.73 -12.34
N THR A 69 8.01 14.02 -12.62
CA THR A 69 6.90 15.00 -12.68
C THR A 69 6.75 15.69 -14.03
N THR A 70 7.59 15.35 -15.01
CA THR A 70 7.77 16.17 -16.23
C THR A 70 7.51 15.42 -17.53
N SER A 71 7.55 14.10 -17.54
CA SER A 71 7.28 13.29 -18.74
C SER A 71 5.84 13.47 -19.23
N TYR A 72 5.61 13.26 -20.53
CA TYR A 72 4.27 13.31 -21.12
C TYR A 72 3.33 12.30 -20.43
N ILE A 73 3.82 11.10 -20.11
CA ILE A 73 3.06 10.07 -19.38
C ILE A 73 2.50 10.60 -18.06
N VAL A 74 3.29 11.39 -17.32
CA VAL A 74 2.85 12.00 -16.05
C VAL A 74 1.89 13.16 -16.31
N ARG A 75 2.21 14.03 -17.28
CA ARG A 75 1.41 15.23 -17.59
C ARG A 75 0.05 14.90 -18.17
N ASP A 76 -0.05 13.80 -18.90
CA ASP A 76 -1.27 13.31 -19.54
C ASP A 76 -2.06 12.36 -18.63
N GLY A 77 -1.54 12.02 -17.44
CA GLY A 77 -2.20 11.15 -16.48
C GLY A 77 -2.20 9.66 -16.87
N GLU A 78 -1.28 9.24 -17.72
CA GLU A 78 -1.21 7.89 -18.29
C GLU A 78 -0.31 6.92 -17.50
N GLN A 79 0.03 7.26 -16.26
CA GLN A 79 0.88 6.45 -15.40
C GLN A 79 0.22 5.13 -14.97
N VAL A 80 -1.12 5.07 -14.97
CA VAL A 80 -1.90 3.87 -14.71
C VAL A 80 -2.84 3.64 -15.89
N GLN A 81 -2.89 2.41 -16.40
CA GLN A 81 -3.80 1.99 -17.47
C GLN A 81 -4.33 0.60 -17.15
N GLY A 82 -5.65 0.50 -16.97
CA GLY A 82 -6.26 -0.68 -16.33
C GLY A 82 -5.64 -0.92 -14.95
N GLU A 83 -5.06 -2.10 -14.75
CA GLU A 83 -4.37 -2.48 -13.50
C GLU A 83 -2.85 -2.29 -13.56
N SER A 84 -2.35 -1.79 -14.70
CA SER A 84 -0.93 -1.76 -15.00
C SER A 84 -0.32 -0.39 -14.75
N ILE A 85 0.93 -0.37 -14.29
CA ILE A 85 1.72 0.85 -14.10
C ILE A 85 2.65 1.09 -15.30
N ARG A 86 2.71 2.33 -15.78
CA ARG A 86 3.55 2.76 -16.89
C ARG A 86 4.73 3.59 -16.40
N CYS A 87 5.93 3.15 -16.77
CA CYS A 87 7.18 3.84 -16.44
C CYS A 87 7.24 5.21 -17.14
N PRO A 88 7.48 6.31 -16.42
CA PRO A 88 7.48 7.66 -16.98
C PRO A 88 8.68 7.95 -17.88
N PHE A 89 9.68 7.06 -17.95
CA PHE A 89 10.89 7.32 -18.75
C PHE A 89 10.73 6.87 -20.21
N HIS A 90 10.49 5.57 -20.42
CA HIS A 90 10.40 4.98 -21.77
C HIS A 90 9.02 4.34 -22.04
N GLY A 91 8.05 4.54 -21.15
CA GLY A 91 6.68 4.06 -21.34
C GLY A 91 6.50 2.55 -21.23
N TRP A 92 7.46 1.80 -20.70
CA TRP A 92 7.27 0.37 -20.42
C TRP A 92 6.16 0.20 -19.40
N ARG A 93 5.22 -0.70 -19.66
CA ARG A 93 4.08 -0.98 -18.81
C ARG A 93 4.22 -2.36 -18.17
N TYR A 94 3.83 -2.44 -16.90
CA TYR A 94 3.92 -3.62 -16.08
C TYR A 94 2.56 -3.93 -15.48
N GLY A 95 2.11 -5.17 -15.65
CA GLY A 95 0.84 -5.67 -15.14
C GLY A 95 0.84 -5.87 -13.62
N PRO A 96 -0.31 -6.29 -13.05
CA PRO A 96 -0.48 -6.49 -11.61
C PRO A 96 0.37 -7.65 -11.05
N ASP A 97 0.83 -8.56 -11.89
CA ASP A 97 1.78 -9.63 -11.57
C ASP A 97 3.26 -9.19 -11.71
N GLY A 98 3.47 -7.93 -12.07
CA GLY A 98 4.76 -7.30 -12.30
C GLY A 98 5.35 -7.58 -13.67
N GLN A 99 4.76 -8.45 -14.49
CA GLN A 99 5.29 -8.75 -15.82
C GLN A 99 5.14 -7.53 -16.73
N CYS A 100 6.18 -7.22 -17.50
CA CYS A 100 6.06 -6.25 -18.58
C CYS A 100 5.08 -6.78 -19.62
N ASP A 101 4.05 -5.99 -19.92
CA ASP A 101 2.97 -6.39 -20.82
C ASP A 101 2.93 -5.53 -22.09
N HIS A 102 3.65 -4.40 -22.11
CA HIS A 102 3.69 -3.50 -23.26
C HIS A 102 4.95 -2.62 -23.28
N ILE A 103 5.64 -2.59 -24.43
CA ILE A 103 6.75 -1.68 -24.74
C ILE A 103 6.34 -0.85 -25.96
N PRO A 104 6.28 0.51 -25.89
CA PRO A 104 5.70 1.32 -26.96
C PRO A 104 6.36 1.22 -28.33
N TYR A 105 7.61 0.77 -28.38
CA TYR A 105 8.46 0.79 -29.57
C TYR A 105 9.01 -0.60 -29.93
N SER A 106 8.49 -1.67 -29.32
CA SER A 106 8.94 -3.04 -29.57
C SER A 106 7.84 -4.05 -29.29
N ASP A 107 7.63 -4.98 -30.23
CA ASP A 107 6.76 -6.15 -30.05
C ASP A 107 7.45 -7.26 -29.23
N PHE A 108 8.77 -7.17 -29.07
CA PHE A 108 9.54 -8.11 -28.24
C PHE A 108 9.64 -7.60 -26.80
N ILE A 109 9.14 -8.40 -25.85
CA ILE A 109 9.24 -8.15 -24.41
C ILE A 109 10.21 -9.16 -23.77
N PRO A 110 11.33 -8.72 -23.16
CA PRO A 110 12.24 -9.60 -22.46
C PRO A 110 11.56 -10.30 -21.27
N ARG A 111 11.75 -11.61 -21.10
CA ARG A 111 11.19 -12.36 -19.95
C ARG A 111 11.64 -11.84 -18.58
N ALA A 112 12.82 -11.23 -18.53
CA ALA A 112 13.38 -10.64 -17.31
C ALA A 112 12.78 -9.26 -16.97
N ALA A 113 11.96 -8.68 -17.86
CA ALA A 113 11.28 -7.41 -17.62
C ALA A 113 10.11 -7.63 -16.65
N LYS A 114 10.44 -7.74 -15.36
CA LYS A 114 9.49 -8.00 -14.29
C LYS A 114 9.77 -7.08 -13.10
N LEU A 115 8.73 -6.45 -12.57
CA LEU A 115 8.74 -5.81 -11.26
C LEU A 115 8.43 -6.84 -10.16
N LYS A 116 9.07 -6.71 -9.02
CA LYS A 116 8.58 -7.31 -7.77
C LYS A 116 7.28 -6.60 -7.38
N THR A 117 6.24 -7.40 -7.17
CA THR A 117 4.96 -6.98 -6.61
C THR A 117 4.81 -7.51 -5.20
N PHE A 118 3.92 -6.89 -4.42
CA PHE A 118 3.66 -7.29 -3.05
C PHE A 118 2.17 -7.61 -2.90
N PRO A 119 1.79 -8.68 -2.17
CA PRO A 119 0.40 -8.95 -1.85
C PRO A 119 -0.19 -7.80 -1.04
N VAL A 120 -1.36 -7.31 -1.46
CA VAL A 120 -2.04 -6.17 -0.86
C VAL A 120 -3.47 -6.54 -0.50
N VAL A 121 -3.90 -6.13 0.69
CA VAL A 121 -5.29 -6.23 1.16
C VAL A 121 -5.74 -4.86 1.63
N GLU A 122 -6.91 -4.42 1.18
CA GLU A 122 -7.57 -3.23 1.73
C GLU A 122 -8.57 -3.65 2.79
N ARG A 123 -8.39 -3.18 4.02
CA ARG A 123 -9.30 -3.49 5.12
C ARG A 123 -9.27 -2.39 6.16
N ALA A 124 -10.47 -2.03 6.63
CA ALA A 124 -10.68 -0.99 7.64
C ALA A 124 -9.92 0.31 7.31
N GLY A 125 -10.23 0.85 6.11
CA GLY A 125 -9.68 2.12 5.61
C GLY A 125 -8.18 2.14 5.36
N THR A 126 -7.52 1.00 5.36
CA THR A 126 -6.05 0.89 5.37
C THR A 126 -5.57 -0.04 4.28
N ILE A 127 -4.42 0.30 3.67
CA ILE A 127 -3.67 -0.59 2.79
C ILE A 127 -2.73 -1.45 3.63
N TRP A 128 -2.94 -2.76 3.58
CA TRP A 128 -2.08 -3.77 4.19
C TRP A 128 -1.22 -4.42 3.12
N MET A 129 0.08 -4.48 3.36
CA MET A 129 1.02 -5.15 2.48
C MET A 129 1.67 -6.32 3.21
N TRP A 130 1.74 -7.46 2.54
CA TRP A 130 2.54 -8.58 3.00
C TRP A 130 4.01 -8.34 2.70
N HIS A 131 4.84 -8.41 3.74
CA HIS A 131 6.28 -8.38 3.60
C HIS A 131 6.86 -9.72 4.04
N ASP A 132 7.69 -10.30 3.18
CA ASP A 132 8.47 -11.49 3.45
C ASP A 132 9.91 -11.30 2.91
N PRO A 133 10.94 -11.41 3.76
CA PRO A 133 12.34 -11.41 3.33
C PRO A 133 12.65 -12.46 2.26
N GLU A 134 11.96 -13.60 2.30
CA GLU A 134 12.13 -14.72 1.36
C GLU A 134 11.25 -14.59 0.12
N GLY A 135 10.35 -13.60 0.08
CA GLY A 135 9.45 -13.34 -1.05
C GLY A 135 8.35 -14.39 -1.24
N LEU A 136 7.94 -15.08 -0.17
CA LEU A 136 6.84 -16.03 -0.20
C LEU A 136 5.48 -15.31 -0.09
N GLU A 137 4.44 -16.01 -0.53
CA GLU A 137 3.04 -15.60 -0.36
C GLU A 137 2.64 -15.58 1.12
N PRO A 138 1.55 -14.89 1.49
CA PRO A 138 1.05 -14.86 2.86
C PRO A 138 0.77 -16.26 3.39
N ASP A 139 1.38 -16.62 4.51
CA ASP A 139 1.17 -17.89 5.21
C ASP A 139 0.01 -17.84 6.22
N TYR A 140 -0.50 -16.63 6.51
CA TYR A 140 -1.72 -16.40 7.25
C TYR A 140 -2.55 -15.26 6.66
N GLU A 141 -3.85 -15.35 6.84
CA GLU A 141 -4.78 -14.29 6.44
C GLU A 141 -4.65 -13.07 7.34
N LEU A 142 -4.89 -11.89 6.77
CA LEU A 142 -5.05 -10.68 7.56
C LEU A 142 -6.22 -10.88 8.55
N PRO A 143 -6.06 -10.57 9.85
CA PRO A 143 -7.14 -10.69 10.82
C PRO A 143 -8.39 -9.91 10.42
N ASP A 144 -9.56 -10.42 10.77
CA ASP A 144 -10.80 -9.67 10.66
C ASP A 144 -10.85 -8.56 11.72
N PHE A 145 -11.32 -7.38 11.32
CA PHE A 145 -11.51 -6.21 12.19
C PHE A 145 -12.99 -6.01 12.54
N GLY A 146 -13.82 -7.04 12.38
CA GLY A 146 -15.23 -7.06 12.79
C GLY A 146 -16.17 -6.25 11.88
N GLY A 147 -15.70 -5.77 10.74
CA GLY A 147 -16.52 -5.06 9.74
C GLY A 147 -17.11 -3.72 10.22
N HIS A 148 -16.57 -3.13 11.29
CA HIS A 148 -17.14 -1.94 11.92
C HIS A 148 -16.67 -0.60 11.33
N TRP A 149 -15.76 -0.62 10.35
CA TRP A 149 -15.13 0.59 9.81
C TRP A 149 -16.14 1.63 9.28
N ASP A 150 -17.21 1.21 8.62
CA ASP A 150 -18.26 2.11 8.12
C ASP A 150 -19.57 1.94 8.91
N ALA A 151 -19.52 1.33 10.10
CA ALA A 151 -20.69 1.09 10.91
C ALA A 151 -21.10 2.36 11.69
N PRO A 152 -22.41 2.70 11.75
CA PRO A 152 -22.88 3.82 12.55
C PRO A 152 -22.44 3.72 14.03
N GLY A 153 -21.92 4.81 14.59
CA GLY A 153 -21.47 4.88 15.98
C GLY A 153 -20.02 4.43 16.23
N TRP A 154 -19.29 4.08 15.16
CA TRP A 154 -17.86 3.81 15.20
C TRP A 154 -17.06 5.01 14.70
N VAL A 155 -15.85 5.17 15.23
CA VAL A 155 -14.92 6.21 14.81
C VAL A 155 -13.86 5.58 13.94
N ASN A 156 -13.69 6.14 12.75
CA ASN A 156 -12.64 5.75 11.82
C ASN A 156 -11.31 6.25 12.40
N TRP A 157 -10.35 5.35 12.58
CA TRP A 157 -9.01 5.72 13.03
C TRP A 157 -8.31 6.58 11.98
N LYS A 158 -7.37 7.39 12.43
CA LYS A 158 -6.41 8.07 11.56
C LYS A 158 -5.05 7.45 11.81
N ILE A 159 -4.33 7.20 10.72
CA ILE A 159 -3.01 6.57 10.82
C ILE A 159 -1.95 7.64 10.72
N ASP A 160 -1.29 7.93 11.83
CA ASP A 160 -0.07 8.72 11.81
C ASP A 160 1.09 7.79 11.36
N LEU A 161 1.39 7.79 10.07
CA LEU A 161 2.49 7.03 9.50
C LEU A 161 3.82 7.71 9.86
N TYR A 162 4.60 7.07 10.73
CA TYR A 162 5.97 7.50 11.00
C TYR A 162 6.91 6.86 9.98
N GLU A 163 7.17 7.56 8.89
CA GLU A 163 7.97 7.11 7.73
C GLU A 163 9.38 6.57 8.08
N GLU A 164 9.90 6.87 9.27
CA GLU A 164 11.29 6.57 9.63
C GLU A 164 11.50 5.29 10.48
N THR A 165 10.44 4.60 10.95
CA THR A 165 10.65 3.46 11.86
C THR A 165 9.65 2.31 11.72
N VAL A 166 9.92 1.38 10.79
CA VAL A 166 9.20 0.08 10.68
C VAL A 166 9.21 -0.70 12.01
N VAL A 167 10.27 -0.57 12.82
CA VAL A 167 10.38 -1.26 14.13
C VAL A 167 9.56 -0.57 15.24
N LYS A 168 9.11 0.67 15.03
CA LYS A 168 8.10 1.34 15.86
C LYS A 168 6.75 1.44 15.14
N ASN A 169 6.38 0.45 14.33
CA ASN A 169 4.96 0.21 14.03
C ASN A 169 4.20 -0.29 15.28
N THR A 170 4.50 0.27 16.45
CA THR A 170 3.52 0.44 17.52
C THR A 170 2.55 1.50 17.01
N PHE A 171 1.64 1.09 16.14
CA PHE A 171 0.48 1.90 15.86
C PHE A 171 -0.22 2.12 17.19
N CYS A 172 -0.30 3.38 17.62
CA CYS A 172 -1.24 3.75 18.66
C CYS A 172 -2.62 3.72 17.99
N VAL A 173 -3.14 2.52 17.75
CA VAL A 173 -4.56 2.35 17.45
C VAL A 173 -5.24 2.69 18.76
N SER A 174 -5.83 3.87 18.86
CA SER A 174 -6.83 4.10 19.90
C SER A 174 -7.91 3.06 19.67
N PHE A 175 -7.94 2.05 20.55
CA PHE A 175 -8.95 0.99 20.48
C PHE A 175 -10.34 1.62 20.40
N PRO A 176 -11.25 1.07 19.59
CA PRO A 176 -12.55 1.66 19.38
C PRO A 176 -13.33 1.66 20.70
N VAL A 177 -13.53 2.84 21.27
CA VAL A 177 -14.52 3.06 22.31
C VAL A 177 -15.84 3.28 21.59
N ARG A 178 -16.78 2.34 21.74
CA ARG A 178 -18.18 2.58 21.36
C ARG A 178 -18.63 3.84 22.11
N LEU A 179 -18.93 4.92 21.40
CA LEU A 179 -19.58 6.06 22.01
C LEU A 179 -20.94 5.58 22.54
N PRO A 180 -21.30 5.88 23.80
CA PRO A 180 -22.63 5.56 24.29
C PRO A 180 -23.66 6.23 23.36
N ALA A 181 -24.71 5.50 23.03
CA ALA A 181 -25.82 6.06 22.27
C ALA A 181 -26.31 7.35 22.96
N PRO A 182 -26.77 8.38 22.20
CA PRO A 182 -27.36 9.56 22.81
C PRO A 182 -28.46 9.10 23.77
N LEU A 183 -28.33 9.51 25.04
CA LEU A 183 -29.35 9.20 26.04
C LEU A 183 -30.68 9.75 25.54
N PRO A 184 -31.80 9.00 25.70
CA PRO A 184 -33.11 9.54 25.37
C PRO A 184 -33.33 10.85 26.14
N PRO A 185 -34.04 11.84 25.57
CA PRO A 185 -34.33 13.08 26.27
C PRO A 185 -34.99 12.75 27.61
N TYR A 186 -34.43 13.31 28.68
CA TYR A 186 -34.95 13.18 30.04
C TYR A 186 -36.40 13.69 30.05
N SER A 187 -37.36 12.77 30.15
CA SER A 187 -38.74 13.13 30.44
C SER A 187 -38.83 13.37 31.94
N ASP A 188 -39.02 14.63 32.35
CA ASP A 188 -39.41 14.96 33.72
C ASP A 188 -40.62 14.11 34.13
N PRO A 189 -40.58 13.39 35.27
CA PRO A 189 -41.78 12.86 35.86
C PRO A 189 -42.63 14.04 36.33
N ILE A 190 -43.83 14.13 35.77
CA ILE A 190 -44.93 15.00 36.17
C ILE A 190 -45.12 14.94 37.69
N ASP A 191 -45.13 16.12 38.31
CA ASP A 191 -46.09 16.50 39.36
C ASP A 191 -46.72 17.84 38.95
#